data_AF-A0A8D8DWX3-F1
#
_entry.id   AF-A0A8D8DWX3-F1
#
_cell.length_a   1.000
_cell.length_b   1.000
_cell.length_c   1.000
_cell.angle_alpha   90.00
_cell.angle_beta   90.00
_cell.angle_gamma   90.00
#
_symmetry.space_group_name_H-M   'P 1'
#
loop_
_entity.id
_entity.type
_entity.pdbx_description
1 polymer ?
#
loop_
_entity_poly.entity_id
_entity_poly.type
_entity_poly.pdbx_seq_one_letter_code
_entity_poly.pdbx_strand_id
1 'polypeptide(L)'
;MTPKEWLALFAFYAAYLFFGASVFYHNEHALETDRRADELAERIEMNELLTKYLAPHDREIQGELLVRLSEYCDKKVTNYTLDEYVEPYTWNFYHSFYFAFIVCSTIGYGNISPNNTFGRIFMIFYALIGLPVNGFFFA
;
A
#
# COMPACT_ATOMS: atom_id res chain seq x y z
N MET A 1 36.50 -8.76 -10.00
CA MET A 1 35.35 -9.05 -10.88
C MET A 1 35.61 -8.44 -12.24
N THR A 2 35.49 -9.22 -13.31
CA THR A 2 35.61 -8.67 -14.66
C THR A 2 34.38 -7.79 -14.97
N PRO A 3 34.48 -6.81 -15.89
CA PRO A 3 33.33 -5.97 -16.25
C PRO A 3 32.12 -6.77 -16.73
N LYS A 4 32.35 -7.94 -17.35
CA LYS A 4 31.29 -8.85 -17.83
C LYS A 4 30.56 -9.53 -16.67
N GLU A 5 31.29 -9.98 -15.65
CA GLU A 5 30.71 -10.57 -14.43
C GLU A 5 29.87 -9.54 -13.68
N TRP A 6 30.37 -8.30 -13.56
CA TRP A 6 29.62 -7.22 -12.91
C TRP A 6 28.33 -6.86 -13.65
N LEU A 7 28.39 -6.76 -14.99
CA LEU A 7 27.20 -6.55 -15.82
C LEU A 7 26.19 -7.69 -15.67
N ALA A 8 26.65 -8.94 -15.62
CA ALA A 8 25.79 -10.09 -15.42
C ALA A 8 25.11 -10.07 -14.04
N LEU A 9 25.85 -9.71 -12.98
CA LEU A 9 25.31 -9.57 -11.63
C LEU A 9 24.33 -8.40 -11.52
N PHE A 10 24.62 -7.26 -12.13
CA PHE A 10 23.70 -6.13 -12.19
C PHE A 10 22.39 -6.51 -12.90
N ALA A 11 22.49 -7.16 -14.06
CA ALA A 11 21.32 -7.61 -14.81
C ALA A 11 20.49 -8.64 -14.01
N PHE A 12 21.16 -9.59 -13.34
CA PHE A 12 20.50 -10.56 -12.46
C PHE A 12 19.80 -9.86 -11.28
N TYR A 13 20.47 -8.93 -10.62
CA TYR A 13 19.90 -8.19 -9.49
C TYR A 13 18.70 -7.34 -9.92
N ALA A 14 18.81 -6.62 -11.03
CA ALA A 14 17.70 -5.86 -11.60
C ALA A 14 16.50 -6.78 -11.91
N ALA A 15 16.73 -7.91 -12.58
CA ALA A 15 15.68 -8.89 -12.85
C ALA A 15 15.04 -9.44 -11.56
N TYR A 16 15.84 -9.69 -10.52
CA TYR A 16 15.37 -10.15 -9.22
C TYR A 16 14.49 -9.12 -8.50
N LEU A 17 14.84 -7.83 -8.60
CA LEU A 17 14.02 -6.73 -8.09
C LEU A 17 12.69 -6.62 -8.84
N PHE A 18 12.72 -6.67 -10.18
CA PHE A 18 11.50 -6.66 -11.00
C PHE A 18 10.59 -7.86 -10.71
N PHE A 19 11.18 -9.04 -10.49
CA PHE A 19 10.43 -10.23 -10.09
C PHE A 19 9.73 -10.02 -8.74
N GLY A 20 10.47 -9.58 -7.71
CA GLY A 20 9.90 -9.29 -6.39
C GLY A 20 8.80 -8.23 -6.48
N ALA A 21 9.06 -7.12 -7.18
CA ALA A 21 8.10 -6.04 -7.42
C ALA A 21 6.81 -6.55 -8.07
N SER A 22 6.92 -7.40 -9.08
CA SER A 22 5.77 -7.99 -9.77
C SER A 22 4.93 -8.86 -8.83
N VAL A 23 5.56 -9.71 -8.01
CA VAL A 23 4.84 -10.56 -7.05
C VAL A 23 4.13 -9.71 -6.00
N PHE A 24 4.82 -8.76 -5.38
CA PHE A 24 4.21 -7.88 -4.37
C PHE A 24 3.09 -7.03 -4.96
N TYR A 25 3.32 -6.44 -6.14
CA TYR A 25 2.29 -5.66 -6.84
C TYR A 25 1.05 -6.50 -7.08
N HIS A 26 1.13 -7.66 -7.73
CA HIS A 26 -0.06 -8.43 -8.07
C HIS A 26 -0.85 -8.92 -6.84
N ASN A 27 -0.15 -9.29 -5.76
CA ASN A 27 -0.80 -9.84 -4.58
C ASN A 27 -1.35 -8.75 -3.65
N GLU A 28 -0.52 -7.77 -3.30
CA GLU A 28 -0.90 -6.75 -2.31
C GLU A 28 -1.74 -5.63 -2.95
N HIS A 29 -1.57 -5.33 -4.25
CA HIS A 29 -2.44 -4.37 -4.94
C HIS A 29 -3.87 -4.87 -5.03
N ALA A 30 -4.07 -6.14 -5.40
CA ALA A 30 -5.40 -6.74 -5.48
C ALA A 30 -6.12 -6.69 -4.12
N LEU A 31 -5.42 -7.06 -3.04
CA LEU A 31 -5.96 -6.99 -1.69
C LEU A 31 -6.21 -5.57 -1.21
N GLU A 32 -5.37 -4.62 -1.61
CA GLU A 32 -5.59 -3.21 -1.33
C GLU A 32 -6.84 -2.68 -2.06
N THR A 33 -7.07 -3.10 -3.31
CA THR A 33 -8.27 -2.76 -4.06
C THR A 33 -9.53 -3.29 -3.37
N ASP A 34 -9.52 -4.54 -2.93
CA ASP A 34 -10.66 -5.15 -2.22
C ASP A 34 -10.94 -4.41 -0.91
N ARG A 35 -9.91 -4.17 -0.08
CA ARG A 35 -10.05 -3.42 1.17
C ARG A 35 -10.61 -2.02 0.95
N ARG A 36 -10.15 -1.31 -0.09
CA ARG A 36 -10.66 0.02 -0.43
C ARG A 36 -12.13 -0.01 -0.86
N ALA A 37 -12.54 -1.07 -1.57
CA ALA A 37 -13.94 -1.26 -1.95
C ALA A 37 -14.83 -1.50 -0.72
N ASP A 38 -14.37 -2.34 0.22
CA ASP A 38 -15.06 -2.59 1.49
C ASP A 38 -15.15 -1.31 2.34
N GLU A 39 -14.05 -0.56 2.48
CA GLU A 39 -14.01 0.71 3.20
C GLU A 39 -14.95 1.77 2.60
N LEU A 40 -15.05 1.79 1.26
CA LEU A 40 -15.98 2.68 0.56
C LEU A 40 -17.43 2.26 0.82
N ALA A 41 -17.74 0.95 0.77
CA ALA A 41 -19.08 0.44 1.07
C ALA A 41 -19.51 0.77 2.50
N GLU A 42 -18.64 0.55 3.48
CA GLU A 42 -18.86 0.91 4.89
C GLU A 42 -19.07 2.42 5.06
N ARG A 43 -18.30 3.24 4.35
CA ARG A 43 -18.45 4.70 4.38
C ARG A 43 -19.80 5.15 3.83
N ILE A 44 -20.25 4.54 2.72
CA ILE A 44 -21.56 4.85 2.11
C ILE A 44 -22.68 4.51 3.09
N GLU A 45 -22.67 3.30 3.66
CA GLU A 45 -23.67 2.86 4.64
C GLU A 45 -23.69 3.80 5.86
N MET A 46 -22.52 4.14 6.40
CA MET A 46 -22.41 5.05 7.54
C MET A 46 -22.93 6.45 7.21
N ASN A 47 -22.58 6.98 6.03
CA ASN A 47 -23.05 8.28 5.59
C ASN A 47 -24.57 8.31 5.44
N GLU A 48 -25.18 7.26 4.89
CA GLU A 48 -26.63 7.13 4.76
C GLU A 48 -27.33 7.08 6.12
N LEU A 49 -26.81 6.28 7.06
CA LEU A 49 -27.36 6.18 8.43
C LEU A 49 -27.25 7.53 9.16
N LEU A 50 -26.07 8.14 9.15
CA LEU A 50 -25.85 9.42 9.81
C LEU A 50 -26.73 10.51 9.19
N THR A 51 -26.84 10.55 7.86
CA THR A 51 -27.67 11.55 7.17
C THR A 51 -29.15 11.36 7.47
N LYS A 52 -29.61 10.10 7.63
CA LYS A 52 -30.99 9.76 7.96
C LYS A 52 -31.38 10.13 9.39
N TYR A 53 -30.48 9.92 10.37
CA TYR A 53 -30.80 10.09 11.79
C TYR A 53 -30.33 11.42 12.40
N LEU A 54 -29.33 12.09 11.82
CA LEU A 54 -28.99 13.46 12.21
C LEU A 54 -29.99 14.44 11.60
N ALA A 55 -30.64 15.20 12.49
CA ALA A 55 -31.86 15.95 12.22
C ALA A 55 -31.71 16.99 11.07
N PRO A 56 -32.79 17.25 10.32
CA PRO A 56 -32.81 18.09 9.11
C PRO A 56 -32.79 19.60 9.37
N HIS A 57 -32.55 20.06 10.60
CA HIS A 57 -32.74 21.47 10.94
C HIS A 57 -31.68 22.41 10.35
N ASP A 58 -30.50 21.89 10.03
CA ASP A 58 -29.49 22.66 9.31
C ASP A 58 -28.51 21.72 8.57
N ARG A 59 -28.45 21.84 7.24
CA ARG A 59 -27.50 21.07 6.41
C ARG A 59 -26.06 21.48 6.67
N GLU A 60 -25.83 22.73 7.09
CA GLU A 60 -24.51 23.25 7.41
C GLU A 60 -23.96 22.59 8.68
N ILE A 61 -24.76 22.56 9.75
CA ILE A 61 -24.39 21.91 11.02
C ILE A 61 -24.19 20.41 10.82
N GLN A 62 -25.04 19.76 10.01
CA GLN A 62 -24.88 18.35 9.69
C GLN A 62 -23.56 18.07 8.97
N GLY A 63 -23.21 18.88 7.96
CA GLY A 63 -21.93 18.78 7.26
C GLY A 63 -20.74 18.95 8.21
N GLU A 64 -20.77 19.97 9.05
CA GLU A 64 -19.73 20.24 10.04
C GLU A 64 -19.56 19.07 11.03
N LEU A 65 -20.67 18.51 11.51
CA LEU A 65 -20.60 17.37 12.42
C LEU A 65 -19.99 16.13 11.76
N LEU A 66 -20.37 15.82 10.52
CA LEU A 66 -19.79 14.68 9.79
C LEU A 66 -18.29 14.85 9.57
N VAL A 67 -17.82 16.08 9.32
CA VAL A 67 -16.40 16.40 9.24
C VAL A 67 -15.72 16.16 10.59
N ARG A 68 -16.25 16.73 11.68
CA ARG A 68 -15.67 16.53 13.03
C ARG A 68 -15.68 15.06 13.48
N LEU A 69 -16.72 14.31 13.13
CA LEU A 69 -16.79 12.86 13.39
C LEU A 69 -15.73 12.12 12.58
N SER A 70 -15.51 12.51 11.32
CA SER A 70 -14.46 11.91 10.50
C SER A 70 -13.07 12.12 11.10
N GLU A 71 -12.80 13.34 11.59
CA GLU A 71 -11.55 13.69 12.28
C GLU A 71 -11.39 12.95 13.61
N TYR A 72 -12.46 12.87 14.42
CA TYR A 72 -12.41 12.20 15.72
C TYR A 72 -12.21 10.69 15.60
N CYS A 73 -12.85 10.05 14.61
CA CYS A 73 -12.80 8.61 14.40
C CYS A 73 -11.62 8.16 13.51
N ASP A 74 -10.85 9.09 12.95
CA ASP A 74 -9.82 8.82 11.93
C ASP A 74 -10.36 7.97 10.75
N LYS A 75 -11.64 8.21 10.39
CA LYS A 75 -12.33 7.47 9.33
C LYS A 75 -13.37 8.36 8.67
N LYS A 76 -13.28 8.54 7.36
CA LYS A 76 -14.20 9.39 6.59
C LYS A 76 -15.63 8.84 6.64
N VAL A 77 -16.58 9.65 7.09
CA VAL A 77 -18.03 9.36 7.10
C VAL A 77 -18.84 10.37 6.28
N THR A 78 -18.17 11.34 5.66
CA THR A 78 -18.78 12.31 4.74
C THR A 78 -19.16 11.65 3.41
N ASN A 79 -19.95 12.35 2.59
CA ASN A 79 -20.32 11.88 1.26
C ASN A 79 -19.07 11.75 0.36
N TYR A 80 -18.78 10.54 -0.09
CA TYR A 80 -17.60 10.22 -0.91
C TYR A 80 -17.59 10.91 -2.27
N THR A 81 -18.76 11.30 -2.81
CA THR A 81 -18.84 11.96 -4.13
C THR A 81 -18.28 13.38 -4.13
N LEU A 82 -18.08 13.96 -2.94
CA LEU A 82 -17.54 15.32 -2.76
C LEU A 82 -16.02 15.32 -2.53
N ASP A 83 -15.39 14.15 -2.50
CA ASP A 83 -13.95 14.06 -2.33
C ASP A 83 -13.21 14.58 -3.57
N GLU A 84 -12.49 15.69 -3.42
CA GLU A 84 -11.64 16.24 -4.48
C GLU A 84 -10.37 15.41 -4.72
N TYR A 85 -9.97 14.63 -3.72
CA TYR A 85 -8.72 13.87 -3.71
C TYR A 85 -8.98 12.39 -3.42
N VAL A 86 -8.50 11.55 -4.34
CA VAL A 86 -8.46 10.09 -4.14
C VAL A 86 -7.05 9.72 -3.67
N GLU A 87 -6.97 9.06 -2.52
CA GLU A 87 -5.70 8.59 -1.97
C GLU A 87 -5.04 7.61 -2.95
N PRO A 88 -3.75 7.78 -3.29
CA PRO A 88 -3.05 6.90 -4.21
C PRO A 88 -2.87 5.52 -3.60
N TYR A 89 -2.78 4.50 -4.44
CA TYR A 89 -2.47 3.13 -4.01
C TYR A 89 -1.11 3.07 -3.32
N THR A 90 -1.08 2.48 -2.12
CA THR A 90 0.16 2.16 -1.41
C THR A 90 0.96 1.15 -2.20
N TRP A 91 0.32 0.10 -2.71
CA TRP A 91 0.91 -0.95 -3.54
C TRP A 91 0.77 -0.64 -5.04
N ASN A 92 1.28 0.50 -5.48
CA ASN A 92 1.54 0.70 -6.90
C ASN A 92 2.87 0.03 -7.30
N PHE A 93 3.13 -0.10 -8.61
CA PHE A 93 4.33 -0.80 -9.09
C PHE A 93 5.64 -0.16 -8.61
N TYR A 94 5.71 1.18 -8.58
CA TYR A 94 6.88 1.90 -8.11
C TYR A 94 7.17 1.63 -6.63
N HIS A 95 6.14 1.71 -5.78
CA HIS A 95 6.24 1.36 -4.36
C HIS A 95 6.55 -0.12 -4.14
N SER A 96 6.06 -1.02 -5.00
CA SER A 96 6.38 -2.46 -4.93
C SER A 96 7.85 -2.73 -5.27
N PHE A 97 8.39 -2.02 -6.27
CA PHE A 97 9.81 -2.07 -6.61
C PHE A 97 10.69 -1.48 -5.50
N TYR A 98 10.30 -0.33 -4.97
CA TYR A 98 10.94 0.28 -3.81
C TYR A 98 10.94 -0.68 -2.61
N PHE A 99 9.81 -1.34 -2.34
CA PHE A 99 9.67 -2.33 -1.29
C PHE A 99 10.63 -3.51 -1.49
N ALA A 100 10.67 -4.09 -2.69
CA ALA A 100 11.60 -5.18 -3.03
C ALA A 100 13.08 -4.76 -2.79
N PHE A 101 13.44 -3.53 -3.15
CA PHE A 101 14.77 -2.98 -2.92
C PHE A 101 15.11 -2.80 -1.43
N ILE A 102 14.22 -2.23 -0.63
CA ILE A 102 14.49 -2.00 0.81
C ILE A 102 14.53 -3.31 1.61
N VAL A 103 13.84 -4.37 1.14
CA VAL A 103 13.94 -5.73 1.70
C VAL A 103 15.34 -6.31 1.44
N CYS A 104 15.83 -6.25 0.20
CA CYS A 104 17.16 -6.74 -0.16
C CYS A 104 18.31 -5.97 0.50
N SER A 105 18.12 -4.67 0.75
CA SER A 105 19.15 -3.78 1.32
C SER A 105 19.09 -3.66 2.85
N THR A 106 18.15 -4.34 3.51
CA THR A 106 17.87 -4.26 4.96
C THR A 106 17.61 -2.85 5.50
N ILE A 107 17.25 -1.88 4.66
CA ILE A 107 16.92 -0.53 5.12
C ILE A 107 15.61 -0.55 5.93
N GLY A 108 14.58 -1.19 5.38
CA GLY A 108 13.36 -1.55 6.12
C GLY A 108 12.67 -0.44 6.90
N TYR A 109 12.35 0.72 6.30
CA TYR A 109 11.68 1.84 6.99
C TYR A 109 10.31 1.49 7.63
N GLY A 110 9.65 0.42 7.18
CA GLY A 110 8.40 -0.07 7.77
C GLY A 110 7.14 0.70 7.37
N ASN A 111 7.25 1.69 6.47
CA ASN A 111 6.12 2.47 5.95
C ASN A 111 5.23 1.69 4.96
N ILE A 112 5.78 0.67 4.31
CA ILE A 112 5.07 -0.26 3.43
C ILE A 112 5.39 -1.66 3.93
N SER A 113 4.37 -2.47 4.18
CA SER A 113 4.55 -3.86 4.60
C SER A 113 3.39 -4.73 4.13
N PRO A 114 3.65 -6.01 3.77
CA PRO A 114 2.60 -6.90 3.31
C PRO A 114 1.61 -7.20 4.42
N ASN A 115 0.32 -6.98 4.14
CA ASN A 115 -0.75 -7.22 5.10
C ASN A 115 -1.18 -8.69 5.10
N ASN A 116 -0.95 -9.40 3.99
CA ASN A 116 -1.33 -10.80 3.82
C ASN A 116 -0.28 -11.76 4.37
N THR A 117 -0.74 -12.89 4.92
CA THR A 117 0.11 -14.04 5.29
C THR A 117 0.98 -14.52 4.14
N PHE A 118 0.43 -14.60 2.92
CA PHE A 118 1.22 -15.00 1.75
C PHE A 118 2.36 -14.01 1.46
N GLY A 119 2.07 -12.70 1.44
CA GLY A 119 3.06 -11.66 1.18
C GLY A 119 4.18 -11.65 2.22
N ARG A 120 3.85 -11.89 3.50
CA ARG A 120 4.83 -12.03 4.58
C ARG A 120 5.73 -13.25 4.41
N ILE A 121 5.15 -14.41 4.08
CA ILE A 121 5.92 -15.65 3.84
C ILE A 121 6.83 -15.46 2.61
N PHE A 122 6.29 -14.92 1.53
CA PHE A 122 7.05 -14.64 0.32
C PHE A 122 8.22 -13.68 0.62
N MET A 123 7.99 -12.60 1.38
CA MET A 123 9.04 -11.67 1.80
C MET A 123 10.18 -12.36 2.55
N ILE A 124 9.89 -13.32 3.44
CA ILE A 124 10.92 -14.07 4.16
C ILE A 124 11.81 -14.84 3.18
N PHE A 125 11.23 -15.62 2.27
CA PHE A 125 12.00 -16.38 1.29
C PHE A 125 12.72 -15.48 0.27
N TYR A 126 12.09 -14.38 -0.12
CA TYR A 126 12.67 -13.37 -0.99
C TYR A 126 13.90 -12.71 -0.35
N ALA A 127 13.86 -12.40 0.95
CA ALA A 127 14.99 -11.84 1.67
C ALA A 127 16.16 -12.83 1.77
N LEU A 128 15.90 -14.13 2.00
CA LEU A 128 16.97 -15.15 2.11
C LEU A 128 17.89 -15.21 0.89
N ILE A 129 17.37 -14.93 -0.30
CA ILE A 129 18.15 -14.89 -1.54
C ILE A 129 18.64 -13.46 -1.84
N GLY A 130 17.78 -12.45 -1.62
CA GLY A 130 18.08 -11.06 -1.92
C GLY A 130 19.25 -10.50 -1.09
N LEU A 131 19.34 -10.89 0.18
CA LEU A 131 20.38 -10.40 1.09
C LEU A 131 21.81 -10.82 0.66
N PRO A 132 22.11 -12.11 0.39
CA PRO A 132 23.40 -12.50 -0.17
C PRO A 132 23.73 -11.79 -1.49
N VAL A 133 22.77 -11.71 -2.42
CA VAL A 133 22.97 -11.10 -3.74
C VAL A 133 23.31 -9.62 -3.60
N ASN A 134 22.59 -8.91 -2.73
CA ASN A 134 22.86 -7.51 -2.41
C ASN A 134 24.27 -7.36 -1.79
N GLY A 135 24.65 -8.24 -0.87
CA GLY A 135 25.99 -8.28 -0.28
C GLY A 135 27.11 -8.45 -1.31
N PHE A 136 26.97 -9.39 -2.25
CA PHE A 136 27.96 -9.59 -3.32
C PHE A 136 28.00 -8.45 -4.34
N PHE A 137 26.91 -7.74 -4.55
CA PHE A 137 26.86 -6.60 -5.46
C PHE A 137 27.60 -5.38 -4.90
N PHE A 138 27.56 -5.18 -3.58
CA PHE A 138 28.19 -4.05 -2.89
C PHE A 138 29.58 -4.36 -2.31
N ALA A 139 30.02 -5.62 -2.32
CA ALA A 139 31.36 -6.05 -1.92
C ALA A 139 32.40 -5.84 -3.04
#